data_AF-A0A3Q8DJG1-F1
#
_entry.id   AF-A0A3Q8DJG1-F1
#
_cell.length_a   1.000
_cell.length_b   1.000
_cell.length_c   1.000
_cell.angle_alpha   90.00
_cell.angle_beta   90.00
_cell.angle_gamma   90.00
#
_symmetry.space_group_name_H-M   'P 1'
#
loop_
_entity.id
_entity.type
_entity.pdbx_description
1 polymer ?
#
loop_
_entity_poly.entity_id
_entity_poly.type
_entity_poly.pdbx_seq_one_letter_code
_entity_poly.pdbx_strand_id
1 'polypeptide(L)'
;MTALNSLFLTLLLSGCSGSKTAPVPVVVIPPAIDAELLTGTPVPQRPSPFSYGASVKWNAALLLALGQCNRDKDDARQQDLKRTEVYGRRPDSGG
;
A
#
# COMPACT_ATOMS: atom_id res chain seq x y z
N MET A 1 18.55 19.87 -60.01
CA MET A 1 17.81 18.72 -59.41
C MET A 1 18.42 18.23 -58.10
N THR A 2 19.74 18.27 -57.93
CA THR A 2 20.43 17.86 -56.69
C THR A 2 20.12 18.76 -55.48
N ALA A 3 20.14 20.08 -55.64
CA ALA A 3 19.89 21.04 -54.55
C ALA A 3 18.49 20.94 -53.91
N LEU A 4 17.47 20.65 -54.73
CA LEU A 4 16.09 20.49 -54.25
C LEU A 4 15.94 19.22 -53.39
N ASN A 5 16.60 18.14 -53.81
CA ASN A 5 16.65 16.89 -53.05
C ASN A 5 17.38 17.09 -51.71
N SER A 6 18.51 17.80 -51.72
CA SER A 6 19.25 18.11 -50.48
C SER A 6 18.42 18.95 -49.50
N LEU A 7 17.65 19.92 -49.98
CA LEU A 7 16.77 20.72 -49.15
C LEU A 7 15.62 19.88 -48.56
N PHE A 8 15.04 18.98 -49.35
CA PHE A 8 13.99 18.08 -48.90
C PHE A 8 14.47 17.12 -47.80
N LEU A 9 15.68 16.55 -47.94
CA LEU A 9 16.24 15.66 -46.92
C LEU A 9 16.50 16.38 -45.59
N THR A 10 17.02 17.62 -45.63
CA THR A 10 17.28 18.38 -44.40
C THR A 10 16.01 18.74 -43.63
N LEU A 11 14.92 19.06 -44.34
CA LEU A 11 13.61 19.33 -43.75
C LEU A 11 12.98 18.07 -43.11
N LEU A 12 13.18 16.90 -43.72
CA LEU A 12 12.69 15.62 -43.19
C LEU A 12 13.46 15.17 -41.94
N LEU A 13 14.77 15.47 -41.84
CA LEU A 13 15.58 15.10 -40.67
C LEU A 13 15.38 16.03 -39.45
N SER A 14 14.90 17.27 -39.63
CA SER A 14 14.64 18.18 -38.50
C SER A 14 13.37 17.87 -37.70
N GLY A 15 12.51 16.96 -38.18
CA GLY A 15 11.21 16.67 -37.58
C GLY A 15 11.25 15.94 -36.23
N CYS A 16 12.37 15.29 -35.87
CA CYS A 16 12.48 14.47 -34.65
C CYS A 16 13.18 15.17 -33.46
N SER A 17 13.55 16.44 -33.58
CA SER A 17 14.31 17.14 -32.52
C SER A 17 13.44 17.65 -31.35
N GLY A 18 12.11 17.54 -31.44
CA GLY A 18 11.17 18.09 -30.48
C GLY A 18 10.36 17.08 -29.66
N SER A 19 10.55 15.78 -29.86
CA SER A 19 9.85 14.74 -29.11
C SER A 19 10.37 14.68 -27.67
N LYS A 20 9.76 15.49 -26.80
CA LYS A 20 9.88 15.29 -25.35
C LYS A 20 9.25 13.94 -25.03
N THR A 21 10.04 13.00 -24.56
CA THR A 21 9.53 11.77 -23.95
C THR A 21 8.64 12.18 -22.79
N ALA A 22 7.32 12.08 -22.96
CA ALA A 22 6.40 12.28 -21.85
C ALA A 22 6.73 11.22 -20.79
N PRO A 23 6.93 11.61 -19.51
CA PRO A 23 7.13 10.63 -18.46
C PRO A 23 5.89 9.73 -18.43
N VAL A 24 6.07 8.44 -18.70
CA VAL A 24 5.03 7.46 -18.42
C VAL A 24 4.83 7.49 -16.89
N PRO A 25 3.59 7.67 -16.39
CA PRO A 25 3.36 7.67 -14.96
C PRO A 25 3.81 6.32 -14.40
N VAL A 26 4.81 6.35 -13.54
CA VAL A 26 5.22 5.16 -12.79
C VAL A 26 4.11 4.87 -11.79
N VAL A 27 3.36 3.80 -12.02
CA VAL A 27 2.37 3.32 -11.07
C VAL A 27 3.13 2.62 -9.94
N VAL A 28 3.30 3.31 -8.81
CA VAL A 28 3.86 2.72 -7.61
C VAL A 28 2.74 2.05 -6.83
N ILE A 29 2.74 0.72 -6.80
CA ILE A 29 1.83 -0.06 -5.96
C ILE A 29 2.46 -0.12 -4.57
N PRO A 30 1.83 0.47 -3.53
CA PRO A 30 2.41 0.41 -2.20
C PRO A 30 2.37 -1.04 -1.69
N PRO A 31 3.32 -1.45 -0.83
CA PRO A 31 3.29 -2.77 -0.22
C PRO A 31 1.99 -2.97 0.57
N ALA A 32 1.54 -4.23 0.62
CA ALA A 32 0.39 -4.63 1.41
C ALA A 32 0.72 -4.56 2.91
N ILE A 33 -0.29 -4.28 3.72
CA ILE A 33 -0.22 -4.49 5.18
C ILE A 33 -0.09 -6.00 5.43
N ASP A 34 0.64 -6.37 6.47
CA ASP A 34 0.77 -7.76 6.87
C ASP A 34 -0.62 -8.39 7.11
N ALA A 35 -0.91 -9.46 6.39
CA ALA A 35 -2.19 -10.14 6.44
C ALA A 35 -2.47 -10.72 7.83
N GLU A 36 -1.43 -11.14 8.55
CA GLU A 36 -1.56 -11.71 9.90
C GLU A 36 -2.16 -10.70 10.89
N LEU A 37 -1.81 -9.42 10.75
CA LEU A 37 -2.35 -8.34 11.60
C LEU A 37 -3.84 -8.07 11.35
N LEU A 38 -4.36 -8.52 10.21
CA LEU A 38 -5.76 -8.36 9.80
C LEU A 38 -6.58 -9.63 10.03
N THR A 39 -5.96 -10.68 10.55
CA THR A 39 -6.66 -11.92 10.88
C THR A 39 -7.65 -11.69 12.02
N GLY A 40 -8.73 -12.48 12.02
CA GLY A 40 -9.74 -12.41 13.07
C GLY A 40 -9.16 -12.85 14.42
N THR A 41 -9.44 -12.09 15.47
CA THR A 41 -8.98 -12.44 16.83
C THR A 41 -9.61 -13.77 17.28
N PRO A 42 -8.80 -14.78 17.66
CA PRO A 42 -9.30 -16.06 18.09
C PRO A 42 -10.08 -15.92 19.41
N VAL A 43 -11.30 -16.44 19.44
CA VAL A 43 -12.14 -16.43 20.65
C VAL A 43 -11.83 -17.68 21.48
N PRO A 44 -11.48 -17.54 22.78
CA PRO A 44 -11.22 -18.70 23.62
C PRO A 44 -12.47 -19.58 23.76
N GLN A 45 -12.28 -20.89 23.74
CA GLN A 45 -13.37 -21.85 23.86
C GLN A 45 -14.14 -21.65 25.17
N ARG A 46 -15.47 -21.54 25.08
CA ARG A 46 -16.32 -21.45 26.27
C ARG A 46 -16.29 -22.77 27.04
N PRO A 47 -15.97 -22.77 28.36
CA PRO A 47 -15.98 -23.98 29.16
C PRO A 47 -17.40 -24.52 29.39
N SER A 48 -17.51 -25.85 29.51
CA SER A 48 -18.74 -26.55 29.88
C SER A 48 -18.42 -27.62 30.95
N PRO A 49 -19.05 -27.58 32.15
CA PRO A 49 -20.02 -26.59 32.60
C PRO A 49 -19.41 -25.20 32.84
N PHE A 50 -20.20 -24.15 32.66
CA PHE A 50 -19.75 -22.76 32.84
C PHE A 50 -19.92 -22.30 34.30
N SER A 51 -19.06 -22.80 35.20
CA SER A 51 -19.03 -22.39 36.60
C SER A 51 -18.42 -21.00 36.80
N TYR A 52 -18.60 -20.40 37.99
CA TYR A 52 -17.99 -19.11 38.32
C TYR A 52 -16.45 -19.12 38.20
N GLY A 53 -15.79 -20.16 38.71
CA GLY A 53 -14.33 -20.28 38.57
C GLY A 53 -13.89 -20.44 37.11
N ALA A 54 -14.70 -21.11 36.28
CA ALA A 54 -14.45 -21.24 34.85
C ALA A 54 -14.63 -19.91 34.11
N SER A 55 -15.61 -19.09 34.51
CA SER A 55 -15.85 -17.78 33.91
C SER A 55 -14.71 -16.80 34.20
N VAL A 56 -14.13 -16.83 35.41
CA VAL A 56 -12.94 -16.02 35.74
C VAL A 56 -11.77 -16.34 34.82
N LYS A 57 -11.46 -17.64 34.64
CA LYS A 57 -10.37 -18.08 33.75
C LYS A 57 -10.65 -17.74 32.28
N TRP A 58 -11.88 -17.95 31.82
CA TRP A 58 -12.28 -17.66 30.45
C TRP A 58 -12.24 -16.16 30.15
N ASN A 59 -12.71 -15.30 31.06
CA ASN A 59 -12.61 -13.85 30.93
C ASN A 59 -11.16 -13.36 30.89
N ALA A 60 -10.27 -13.95 31.70
CA ALA A 60 -8.84 -13.63 31.63
C ALA A 60 -8.25 -13.98 30.25
N ALA A 61 -8.57 -15.16 29.70
CA ALA A 61 -8.14 -15.54 28.35
C ALA A 61 -8.71 -14.60 27.28
N LEU A 62 -9.97 -14.19 27.42
CA LEU A 62 -10.62 -13.25 26.50
C LEU A 62 -9.94 -11.88 26.53
N LEU A 63 -9.62 -11.36 27.72
CA LEU A 63 -8.93 -10.08 27.88
C LEU A 63 -7.51 -10.12 27.28
N LEU A 64 -6.81 -11.26 27.39
CA LEU A 64 -5.51 -11.44 26.73
C LEU A 64 -5.64 -11.41 25.20
N ALA A 65 -6.63 -12.11 24.65
CA ALA A 65 -6.90 -12.11 23.20
C ALA A 65 -7.24 -10.69 22.69
N LEU A 66 -8.05 -9.94 23.44
CA LEU A 66 -8.36 -8.53 23.12
C LEU A 66 -7.13 -7.62 23.26
N GLY A 67 -6.27 -7.87 24.25
CA GLY A 67 -5.00 -7.18 24.40
C GLY A 67 -4.09 -7.38 23.19
N GLN A 68 -3.99 -8.61 22.68
CA GLN A 68 -3.26 -8.91 21.45
C GLN A 68 -3.88 -8.22 20.23
N CYS A 69 -5.19 -8.35 20.04
CA CYS A 69 -5.94 -7.69 18.96
C CYS A 69 -5.68 -6.18 18.92
N ASN A 70 -5.64 -5.52 20.07
CA ASN A 70 -5.38 -4.09 20.14
C ASN A 70 -3.95 -3.73 19.71
N ARG A 71 -2.96 -4.59 19.99
CA ARG A 71 -1.60 -4.42 19.48
C ARG A 71 -1.54 -4.64 17.97
N ASP A 72 -2.16 -5.71 17.46
CA ASP A 72 -2.17 -6.00 16.03
C ASP A 72 -2.79 -4.85 15.21
N LYS A 73 -3.87 -4.25 15.72
CA LYS A 73 -4.50 -3.07 15.12
C LYS A 73 -3.60 -1.82 15.14
N ASP A 74 -2.84 -1.62 16.21
CA ASP A 74 -1.90 -0.50 16.27
C ASP A 74 -0.76 -0.70 15.27
N ASP A 75 -0.19 -1.91 15.21
CA ASP A 75 0.85 -2.27 14.24
C ASP A 75 0.36 -2.09 12.80
N ALA A 76 -0.87 -2.55 12.49
CA ALA A 76 -1.48 -2.35 11.17
C ALA A 76 -1.65 -0.87 10.84
N ARG A 77 -2.06 -0.05 11.83
CA ARG A 77 -2.17 1.41 11.67
C ARG A 77 -0.80 2.05 11.41
N GLN A 78 0.24 1.65 12.13
CA GLN A 78 1.59 2.17 11.90
C GLN A 78 2.12 1.79 10.51
N GLN A 79 1.84 0.57 10.04
CA GLN A 79 2.17 0.15 8.68
C GLN A 79 1.46 1.02 7.63
N ASP A 80 0.17 1.29 7.81
CA ASP A 80 -0.60 2.12 6.88
C ASP A 80 -0.15 3.58 6.87
N LEU A 81 0.21 4.15 8.04
CA LEU A 81 0.75 5.50 8.13
C LEU A 81 2.06 5.63 7.36
N LYS A 82 3.01 4.69 7.55
CA LYS A 82 4.28 4.67 6.81
C LYS A 82 4.05 4.50 5.31
N ARG A 83 3.13 3.60 4.93
CA ARG A 83 2.71 3.39 3.55
C ARG A 83 2.16 4.68 2.93
N THR A 84 1.33 5.41 3.66
CA THR A 84 0.75 6.68 3.20
C THR A 84 1.77 7.81 3.16
N GLU A 85 2.71 7.88 4.09
CA GLU A 85 3.80 8.86 4.08
C GLU A 85 4.69 8.69 2.83
N VAL A 86 5.08 7.45 2.52
CA VAL A 86 5.99 7.13 1.41
C VAL A 86 5.29 7.18 0.06
N TYR A 87 4.09 6.60 -0.04
CA TYR A 87 3.40 6.39 -1.32
C TYR A 87 2.16 7.27 -1.52
N GLY A 88 1.68 7.96 -0.48
CA GLY A 88 0.51 8.83 -0.55
C GLY A 88 0.82 10.25 -1.05
N ARG A 89 2.09 10.63 -1.18
CA ARG A 89 2.48 11.90 -1.82
C ARG A 89 2.32 11.76 -3.33
N ARG A 90 1.22 12.26 -3.89
CA ARG A 90 1.15 12.54 -5.33
C ARG A 90 2.30 13.50 -5.67
N PRO A 91 3.12 13.24 -6.70
CA PRO A 91 3.98 14.29 -7.21
C PRO A 91 3.07 15.44 -7.60
N ASP A 92 3.39 16.65 -7.11
CA ASP A 92 2.69 17.86 -7.51
C ASP A 92 2.59 17.82 -9.03
N SER A 93 1.37 17.90 -9.56
CA SER A 93 1.11 18.04 -10.98
C SER A 93 1.67 19.40 -11.40
N GLY A 94 2.99 19.46 -11.56
CA GLY A 94 3.70 20.59 -12.13
C GLY A 94 3.22 20.77 -13.56
N GLY A 95 2.58 21.92 -13.80
CA GLY A 95 2.17 22.36 -15.13
C GLY A 95 3.34 22.72 -16.03
#